data_AF-A0AAV1PKN7-F1
#
_entry.id   AF-A0AAV1PKN7-F1
#
_cell.length_a   1.000
_cell.length_b   1.000
_cell.length_c   1.000
_cell.angle_alpha   90.00
_cell.angle_beta   90.00
_cell.angle_gamma   90.00
#
_symmetry.space_group_name_H-M   'P 1'
#
loop_
_entity.id
_entity.type
_entity.pdbx_description
1 polymer ?
#
loop_
_entity_poly.entity_id
_entity_poly.type
_entity_poly.pdbx_seq_one_letter_code
_entity_poly.pdbx_strand_id
1 'polypeptide(L)'
;MSLNCCIGLKLCCVSFVECKFCIQVYNNDESTGKGLEVMLYVNKEGKKMVVSCKDMDNIYAEEKELPGTIGEDDHGAVFTMKSTATSNEYLLESYKYKSRYLAFETHRDTGNIKLILRHKHEDVVDEPCQLRFSPR
;
A
#
# COMPACT_ATOMS: atom_id res chain seq x y z
N MET A 1 -6.08 5.50 20.29
CA MET A 1 -5.37 4.21 20.40
C MET A 1 -5.21 3.67 19.00
N SER A 2 -4.00 3.72 18.43
CA SER A 2 -3.75 3.24 17.07
C SER A 2 -3.49 1.74 17.12
N LEU A 3 -4.38 0.94 16.50
CA LEU A 3 -4.17 -0.50 16.35
C LEU A 3 -3.07 -0.74 15.32
N ASN A 4 -1.92 -1.23 15.77
CA ASN A 4 -0.87 -1.74 14.90
C ASN A 4 -1.27 -3.15 14.44
N CYS A 5 -1.84 -3.30 13.24
CA CYS A 5 -2.15 -4.60 12.68
C CYS A 5 -1.05 -5.03 11.69
N CYS A 6 -0.23 -6.01 12.06
CA CYS A 6 0.79 -6.58 11.19
C CYS A 6 0.14 -7.58 10.21
N ILE A 7 -0.62 -7.08 9.23
CA ILE A 7 -1.25 -7.91 8.21
C ILE A 7 -0.16 -8.35 7.21
N GLY A 8 0.00 -9.66 7.00
CA GLY A 8 0.96 -10.18 6.02
C GLY A 8 0.43 -9.99 4.60
N LEU A 9 1.10 -9.20 3.77
CA LEU A 9 0.94 -9.28 2.31
C LEU A 9 1.60 -10.57 1.83
N LYS A 10 0.82 -11.52 1.32
CA LYS A 10 1.36 -12.71 0.65
C LYS A 10 1.28 -12.50 -0.86
N LEU A 11 2.44 -12.32 -1.45
CA LEU A 11 2.64 -12.24 -2.90
C LEU A 11 2.41 -13.63 -3.51
N CYS A 12 1.27 -13.80 -4.20
CA CYS A 12 1.06 -14.94 -5.09
C CYS A 12 1.38 -14.54 -6.54
N CYS A 13 2.65 -14.31 -6.84
CA CYS A 13 3.17 -14.38 -8.20
C CYS A 13 4.57 -15.00 -8.17
N VAL A 14 4.75 -16.05 -8.97
CA VAL A 14 5.89 -16.96 -9.12
C VAL A 14 7.29 -16.29 -9.00
N SER A 15 7.79 -16.08 -7.79
CA SER A 15 9.22 -15.96 -7.44
C SER A 15 9.39 -15.86 -5.90
N PHE A 16 10.50 -16.38 -5.39
CA PHE A 16 10.72 -16.89 -4.02
C PHE A 16 10.94 -15.83 -2.92
N VAL A 17 10.31 -14.66 -2.99
CA VAL A 17 10.54 -13.57 -2.00
C VAL A 17 9.28 -13.29 -1.19
N GLU A 18 9.26 -13.77 0.07
CA GLU A 18 8.24 -13.38 1.05
C GLU A 18 8.47 -11.92 1.51
N CYS A 19 8.05 -10.93 0.72
CA CYS A 19 8.03 -9.53 1.17
C CYS A 19 6.79 -9.26 2.03
N LYS A 20 6.97 -9.16 3.35
CA LYS A 20 5.92 -8.85 4.32
C LYS A 20 5.98 -7.38 4.71
N PHE A 21 4.91 -6.65 4.46
CA PHE A 21 4.72 -5.29 4.98
C PHE A 21 3.90 -5.32 6.26
N CYS A 22 4.10 -4.34 7.13
CA CYS A 22 3.21 -3.99 8.22
C CYS A 22 2.33 -2.82 7.77
N ILE A 23 1.12 -2.72 8.34
CA ILE A 23 0.16 -1.67 8.03
C ILE A 23 -0.17 -0.90 9.30
N GLN A 24 0.05 0.41 9.27
CA GLN A 24 -0.45 1.32 10.29
C GLN A 24 -1.76 1.93 9.80
N VAL A 25 -2.84 1.74 10.55
CA VAL A 25 -4.15 2.34 10.28
C VAL A 25 -4.30 3.60 11.14
N TYR A 26 -4.77 4.69 10.53
CA TYR A 26 -4.91 6.00 11.18
C TYR A 26 -6.37 6.38 11.42
N ASN A 27 -7.20 6.23 10.38
CA ASN A 27 -8.62 6.46 10.46
C ASN A 27 -9.36 5.14 10.20
N ASN A 28 -10.24 4.75 11.12
CA ASN A 28 -10.99 3.50 11.06
C ASN A 28 -12.47 3.70 10.72
N ASP A 29 -12.83 4.89 10.23
CA ASP A 29 -14.23 5.23 9.97
C ASP A 29 -14.68 4.76 8.57
N GLU A 30 -14.76 3.44 8.41
CA GLU A 30 -15.27 2.79 7.19
C GLU A 30 -16.71 3.22 6.85
N SER A 31 -17.45 3.73 7.85
CA SER A 31 -18.83 4.19 7.76
C SER A 31 -19.05 5.29 6.71
N THR A 32 -17.99 6.04 6.38
CA THR A 32 -18.06 7.17 5.45
C THR A 32 -17.93 6.78 3.98
N GLY A 33 -17.67 5.51 3.67
CA GLY A 33 -17.40 5.03 2.30
C GLY A 33 -16.08 5.54 1.71
N LYS A 34 -15.29 6.30 2.47
CA LYS A 34 -14.03 6.91 2.02
C LYS A 34 -12.86 5.92 2.01
N GLY A 35 -12.96 4.80 2.74
CA GLY A 35 -11.87 3.84 2.94
C GLY A 35 -11.00 4.19 4.15
N LEU A 36 -10.04 3.31 4.46
CA LEU A 36 -9.13 3.43 5.61
C LEU A 36 -7.86 4.17 5.24
N GLU A 37 -7.41 5.10 6.07
CA GLU A 37 -6.11 5.76 5.88
C GLU A 37 -5.00 4.91 6.48
N VAL A 38 -4.02 4.55 5.65
CA VAL A 38 -2.96 3.60 6.01
C VAL A 38 -1.57 4.04 5.57
N MET A 39 -0.55 3.59 6.30
CA MET A 39 0.85 3.57 5.85
C MET A 39 1.36 2.14 5.82
N LEU A 40 2.12 1.79 4.78
CA LEU A 40 2.81 0.50 4.67
C LEU A 40 4.28 0.68 5.05
N TYR A 41 4.82 -0.24 5.84
CA TYR A 41 6.23 -0.19 6.24
C TYR A 41 6.84 -1.57 6.43
N VAL A 42 8.17 -1.64 6.45
CA VAL A 42 8.93 -2.81 6.91
C VAL A 42 9.90 -2.39 8.02
N ASN A 43 10.17 -3.29 8.95
CA ASN A 43 11.22 -3.09 9.94
C ASN A 43 12.53 -3.64 9.37
N LYS A 44 13.52 -2.77 9.17
CA LYS A 44 14.86 -3.13 8.72
C LYS A 44 15.88 -2.61 9.74
N GLU A 45 16.60 -3.51 10.38
CA GLU A 45 17.68 -3.16 11.34
C GLU A 45 17.21 -2.20 12.47
N GLY A 46 15.99 -2.42 12.97
CA GLY A 46 15.40 -1.59 14.02
C GLY A 46 14.79 -0.27 13.52
N LYS A 47 14.89 0.03 12.22
CA LYS A 47 14.32 1.22 11.59
C LYS A 47 13.07 0.88 10.79
N LYS A 48 12.11 1.80 10.76
CA LYS A 48 10.93 1.69 9.90
C LYS A 48 11.22 2.28 8.54
N MET A 49 11.09 1.46 7.51
CA MET A 49 11.16 1.88 6.12
C MET A 49 9.73 1.94 5.59
N VAL A 50 9.20 3.15 5.43
CA VAL A 50 7.84 3.43 5.00
C VAL A 50 7.78 3.54 3.48
N VAL A 51 6.71 3.04 2.87
CA VAL A 51 6.45 3.22 1.44
C VAL A 51 5.95 4.64 1.20
N SER A 52 6.71 5.44 0.44
CA SER A 52 6.38 6.82 0.10
C SER A 52 6.33 7.03 -1.41
N CYS A 53 5.42 7.89 -1.87
CA CYS A 53 5.32 8.30 -3.26
C CYS A 53 6.48 9.23 -3.61
N LYS A 54 7.31 8.84 -4.59
CA LYS A 54 8.38 9.69 -5.12
C LYS A 54 7.81 10.70 -6.12
N ASP A 55 6.98 10.20 -7.02
CA ASP A 55 6.29 10.93 -8.09
C ASP A 55 4.97 10.21 -8.40
N MET A 56 4.34 10.50 -9.54
CA MET A 56 3.03 9.95 -9.90
C MET A 56 3.05 8.47 -10.30
N ASP A 57 4.22 7.90 -10.59
CA ASP A 57 4.39 6.54 -11.10
C ASP A 57 5.32 5.70 -10.21
N ASN A 58 6.13 6.33 -9.37
CA ASN A 58 7.15 5.66 -8.58
C ASN A 58 6.95 5.86 -7.08
N ILE A 59 7.31 4.81 -6.34
CA ILE A 59 7.47 4.85 -4.89
C ILE A 59 8.95 4.70 -4.51
N TYR A 60 9.26 4.99 -3.26
CA TYR A 60 10.54 4.71 -2.63
C TYR A 60 10.34 4.30 -1.18
N ALA A 61 11.37 3.68 -0.59
CA ALA A 61 11.42 3.40 0.83
C ALA A 61 12.04 4.60 1.55
N GLU A 62 11.30 5.18 2.48
CA GLU A 62 11.73 6.31 3.30
C GLU A 62 11.95 5.86 4.73
N GLU A 63 13.12 6.15 5.31
CA GLU A 63 13.32 5.97 6.75
C GLU A 63 12.53 7.05 7.49
N LYS A 64 11.46 6.64 8.17
CA LYS A 64 10.56 7.59 8.84
C LYS A 64 9.88 6.94 10.03
N GLU A 65 9.78 7.68 11.13
CA GLU A 65 8.94 7.27 12.25
C GLU A 65 7.46 7.38 11.90
N LEU A 66 6.66 6.45 12.41
CA LEU A 66 5.21 6.48 12.19
C LEU A 66 4.60 7.52 13.13
N PRO A 67 3.98 8.59 12.61
CA PRO A 67 3.36 9.60 13.46
C PRO A 67 2.13 9.03 14.17
N GLY A 68 1.67 9.72 15.23
CA GLY A 68 0.41 9.40 15.90
C GLY A 68 -0.82 9.91 15.14
N THR A 69 -0.66 10.94 14.33
CA THR A 69 -1.68 11.61 13.51
C THR A 69 -1.08 12.00 12.16
N ILE A 70 -1.85 11.94 11.09
CA ILE A 70 -1.39 12.33 9.74
C ILE A 70 -1.28 13.87 9.66
N GLY A 71 -0.08 14.37 9.37
CA GLY A 71 0.17 15.76 8.99
C GLY A 71 0.39 15.91 7.48
N GLU A 72 0.54 17.15 7.01
CA GLU A 72 0.75 17.43 5.58
C GLU A 72 2.03 16.79 5.01
N ASP A 73 3.11 16.77 5.81
CA ASP A 73 4.39 16.14 5.46
C ASP A 73 4.30 14.61 5.35
N ASP A 74 3.18 14.01 5.76
CA ASP A 74 2.94 12.57 5.70
C ASP A 74 2.19 12.15 4.44
N HIS A 75 1.58 13.07 3.70
CA HIS A 75 0.70 12.75 2.57
C HIS A 75 1.37 11.89 1.48
N GLY A 76 2.69 11.96 1.34
CA GLY A 76 3.45 11.09 0.43
C GLY A 76 3.45 9.61 0.83
N ALA A 77 3.33 9.31 2.12
CA ALA A 77 3.36 7.95 2.67
C ALA A 77 1.96 7.37 2.96
N VAL A 78 0.92 8.20 2.88
CA VAL A 78 -0.46 7.80 3.19
C VAL A 78 -1.16 7.27 1.95
N PHE A 79 -1.89 6.17 2.15
CA PHE A 79 -2.77 5.56 1.17
C PHE A 79 -4.17 5.40 1.73
N THR A 80 -5.17 5.50 0.87
CA THR A 80 -6.55 5.15 1.18
C THR A 80 -6.82 3.72 0.73
N MET A 81 -7.04 2.83 1.69
CA MET A 81 -7.34 1.42 1.49
C MET A 81 -8.85 1.21 1.38
N LYS A 82 -9.30 0.65 0.25
CA LYS A 82 -10.72 0.35 -0.03
C LYS A 82 -10.87 -1.13 -0.34
N SER A 83 -11.84 -1.80 0.28
CA SER A 83 -12.23 -3.15 -0.12
C SER A 83 -12.87 -3.11 -1.50
N THR A 84 -12.56 -4.10 -2.32
CA THR A 84 -13.30 -4.37 -3.56
C THR A 84 -14.51 -5.27 -3.28
N ALA A 85 -15.38 -5.46 -4.28
CA ALA A 85 -16.54 -6.36 -4.17
C ALA A 85 -16.15 -7.83 -3.99
N THR A 86 -14.92 -8.21 -4.36
CA THR A 86 -14.35 -9.53 -4.14
C THR A 86 -13.79 -9.63 -2.73
N SER A 87 -14.04 -10.75 -2.04
CA SER A 87 -13.55 -10.95 -0.68
C SER A 87 -12.01 -10.93 -0.63
N ASN A 88 -11.45 -10.19 0.33
CA ASN A 88 -10.02 -10.06 0.65
C ASN A 88 -9.15 -9.37 -0.42
N GLU A 89 -9.74 -8.60 -1.33
CA GLU A 89 -9.02 -7.76 -2.29
C GLU A 89 -9.20 -6.28 -2.01
N TYR A 90 -8.10 -5.55 -2.01
CA TYR A 90 -8.04 -4.16 -1.63
C TYR A 90 -7.34 -3.32 -2.67
N LEU A 91 -7.80 -2.09 -2.83
CA LEU A 91 -7.11 -1.04 -3.58
C LEU A 91 -6.50 -0.07 -2.59
N LEU A 92 -5.25 0.33 -2.82
CA LEU A 92 -4.56 1.32 -2.02
C LEU A 92 -4.24 2.53 -2.89
N GLU A 93 -5.07 3.55 -2.79
CA GLU A 93 -4.96 4.81 -3.54
C GLU A 93 -4.00 5.76 -2.85
N SER A 94 -3.12 6.44 -3.58
CA SER A 94 -2.25 7.48 -3.02
C SER A 94 -3.10 8.63 -2.48
N TYR A 95 -2.82 9.05 -1.25
CA TYR A 95 -3.46 10.24 -0.69
C TYR A 95 -3.06 11.50 -1.47
N LYS A 96 -1.77 11.60 -1.84
CA LYS A 96 -1.16 12.72 -2.56
C LYS A 96 -1.53 12.77 -4.04
N TYR A 97 -1.57 11.63 -4.73
CA TYR A 97 -1.83 11.55 -6.17
C TYR A 97 -3.12 10.78 -6.46
N LYS A 98 -4.23 11.50 -6.68
CA LYS A 98 -5.54 10.90 -6.93
C LYS A 98 -5.55 10.01 -8.17
N SER A 99 -6.37 8.95 -8.13
CA SER A 99 -6.46 7.93 -9.19
C SER A 99 -5.16 7.15 -9.44
N ARG A 100 -4.17 7.25 -8.55
CA ARG A 100 -2.94 6.44 -8.56
C ARG A 100 -2.99 5.40 -7.45
N TYR A 101 -2.81 4.14 -7.81
CA TYR A 101 -2.94 3.00 -6.90
C TYR A 101 -1.64 2.24 -6.80
N LEU A 102 -1.36 1.65 -5.64
CA LEU A 102 -0.27 0.68 -5.50
C LEU A 102 -0.54 -0.54 -6.38
N ALA A 103 0.47 -0.94 -7.13
CA ALA A 103 0.41 -2.08 -8.03
C ALA A 103 1.78 -2.77 -8.12
N PHE A 104 1.77 -4.05 -8.45
CA PHE A 104 2.98 -4.80 -8.76
C PHE A 104 3.25 -4.79 -10.26
N GLU A 105 4.50 -4.59 -10.63
CA GLU A 105 5.00 -4.71 -11.99
C GLU A 105 6.09 -5.78 -12.04
N THR A 106 5.92 -6.75 -12.94
CA THR A 106 6.89 -7.81 -13.19
C THR A 106 7.79 -7.43 -14.36
N HIS A 107 9.10 -7.40 -14.12
CA HIS A 107 10.08 -7.25 -15.19
C HIS A 107 10.33 -8.60 -15.84
N ARG A 108 9.77 -8.79 -17.04
CA ARG A 108 9.80 -10.06 -17.79
C ARG A 108 11.20 -10.65 -17.97
N ASP A 109 12.21 -9.79 -18.10
CA ASP A 109 13.58 -10.22 -18.39
C ASP A 109 14.36 -10.69 -17.15
N THR A 110 13.96 -10.23 -15.95
CA THR A 110 14.69 -10.53 -14.71
C THR A 110 13.88 -11.35 -13.72
N GLY A 111 12.56 -11.48 -13.93
CA GLY A 111 11.64 -12.05 -12.95
C GLY A 111 11.46 -11.19 -11.70
N ASN A 112 12.07 -9.99 -11.66
CA ASN A 112 11.97 -9.10 -10.51
C ASN A 112 10.57 -8.47 -10.43
N ILE A 113 10.04 -8.40 -9.22
CA ILE A 113 8.78 -7.73 -8.89
C ILE A 113 9.11 -6.36 -8.31
N LYS A 114 8.53 -5.32 -8.89
CA LYS A 114 8.61 -3.94 -8.39
C LYS A 114 7.25 -3.48 -7.92
N LEU A 115 7.19 -2.83 -6.77
CA LEU A 115 5.99 -2.11 -6.33
C LEU A 115 6.04 -0.69 -6.91
N ILE A 116 4.95 -0.25 -7.54
CA ILE A 116 4.84 1.01 -8.28
C ILE A 116 3.50 1.72 -7.99
N LEU A 117 3.35 2.94 -8.50
CA LEU A 117 2.05 3.60 -8.64
C LEU A 117 1.54 3.43 -10.06
N ARG A 118 0.29 3.02 -10.22
CA ARG A 118 -0.37 2.89 -11.51
C ARG A 118 -1.62 3.74 -11.56
N HIS A 119 -1.79 4.48 -12.65
CA HIS A 119 -3.03 5.15 -12.94
C HIS A 119 -4.13 4.14 -13.22
N LYS A 120 -5.32 4.36 -12.65
CA LYS A 120 -6.51 3.57 -12.96
C LYS A 120 -7.64 4.50 -13.35
N HIS A 121 -8.27 4.22 -14.49
CA HIS A 121 -9.54 4.87 -14.86
C HIS A 121 -10.69 4.19 -14.11
N GLU A 122 -11.64 4.98 -13.62
CA GLU A 122 -12.79 4.49 -12.84
C GLU A 122 -13.64 3.47 -13.63
N ASP A 123 -13.63 3.56 -14.97
CA ASP A 123 -14.43 2.71 -15.86
C ASP A 123 -13.72 1.43 -16.34
N VAL A 124 -12.48 1.17 -15.90
CA VAL A 124 -11.71 -0.01 -16.32
C VAL A 124 -11.49 -0.93 -15.12
N VAL A 125 -11.92 -2.18 -15.26
CA VAL A 125 -11.64 -3.25 -14.28
C VAL A 125 -10.18 -3.68 -14.43
N ASP A 126 -9.27 -2.81 -13.98
CA ASP A 126 -7.85 -3.13 -13.92
C ASP A 126 -7.59 -4.03 -12.70
N GLU A 127 -7.35 -5.32 -12.96
CA GLU A 127 -6.88 -6.33 -12.01
C GLU A 127 -5.49 -6.05 -11.37
N PRO A 128 -4.49 -5.39 -12.00
CA PRO A 128 -3.13 -5.36 -11.45
C PRO A 128 -2.95 -4.49 -10.19
N CYS A 129 -3.97 -3.72 -9.79
CA CYS A 129 -3.95 -2.89 -8.60
C CYS A 129 -4.59 -3.57 -7.38
N GLN A 130 -5.12 -4.79 -7.53
CA GLN A 130 -5.74 -5.54 -6.43
C GLN A 130 -4.66 -6.19 -5.58
N LEU A 131 -4.64 -5.82 -4.30
CA LEU A 131 -3.74 -6.38 -3.30
C LEU A 131 -4.51 -7.33 -2.39
N ARG A 132 -3.95 -8.51 -2.17
CA ARG A 132 -4.50 -9.51 -1.26
C ARG A 132 -3.72 -9.53 0.05
N PHE A 133 -4.45 -9.45 1.13
CA PHE A 133 -3.92 -9.59 2.48
C PHE A 133 -4.15 -11.01 2.99
N SER A 134 -3.11 -11.62 3.53
CA SER A 134 -3.22 -12.88 4.25
C SER A 134 -3.07 -12.63 5.76
N PRO A 135 -3.99 -13.14 6.60
CA PRO A 135 -3.75 -13.19 8.03
C PRO A 135 -2.47 -13.99 8.31
N ARG A 136 -1.71 -13.56 9.33
CA ARG A 136 -0.56 -14.31 9.83
C ARG A 136 -0.99 -15.57 10.53
#